data_AF-A0A9E5HQH7-F1
#
_entry.id   AF-A0A9E5HQH7-F1
#
_cell.length_a   1.000
_cell.length_b   1.000
_cell.length_c   1.000
_cell.angle_alpha   90.00
_cell.angle_beta   90.00
_cell.angle_gamma   90.00
#
_symmetry.space_group_name_H-M   'P 1'
#
loop_
_entity.id
_entity.type
_entity.pdbx_description
1 polymer ?
#
loop_
_entity_poly.entity_id
_entity_poly.type
_entity_poly.pdbx_seq_one_letter_code
_entity_poly.pdbx_strand_id
1 'polypeptide(L)' 'TAVAAARRGLTGRSVTIDLDGGQIQVDWRDDGVWMAGQTAHVFDGVFTLEFLAGV' A
#
# COMPACT_ATOMS: atom_id res chain seq x y z
N THR A 1 -2.54 -11.08 1.25
CA THR A 1 -3.46 -12.14 0.81
C THR A 1 -3.36 -12.46 -0.68
N ALA A 2 -3.15 -11.49 -1.59
CA ALA A 2 -3.07 -11.71 -3.04
C ALA A 2 -2.10 -12.84 -3.49
N VAL A 3 -0.85 -12.83 -3.03
CA VAL A 3 0.13 -13.88 -3.41
C VAL A 3 -0.34 -15.27 -2.96
N ALA A 4 -0.87 -15.40 -1.75
CA ALA A 4 -1.38 -16.67 -1.25
C ALA A 4 -2.60 -17.16 -2.05
N ALA A 5 -3.49 -16.26 -2.45
CA ALA A 5 -4.66 -16.60 -3.28
C ALA A 5 -4.24 -17.07 -4.67
N ALA A 6 -3.29 -16.37 -5.30
CA ALA A 6 -2.71 -16.76 -6.59
C ALA A 6 -1.99 -18.11 -6.52
N ARG A 7 -1.19 -18.36 -5.47
CA ARG A 7 -0.54 -19.67 -5.24
C ARG A 7 -1.52 -20.83 -5.06
N ARG A 8 -2.73 -20.53 -4.60
CA ARG A 8 -3.82 -21.51 -4.40
C ARG A 8 -4.74 -21.61 -5.63
N GLY A 9 -4.45 -20.90 -6.72
CA GLY A 9 -5.28 -20.89 -7.94
C GLY A 9 -6.64 -20.21 -7.76
N LEU A 10 -6.84 -19.43 -6.70
CA LEU A 10 -8.10 -18.76 -6.40
C LEU A 10 -8.28 -17.44 -7.18
N THR A 11 -7.16 -16.86 -7.64
CA THR A 11 -7.12 -15.62 -8.43
C THR A 11 -5.98 -15.69 -9.45
N GLY A 12 -6.00 -14.77 -10.41
CA GLY A 12 -4.81 -14.48 -11.24
C GLY A 12 -3.69 -13.80 -10.44
N ARG A 13 -2.60 -13.47 -11.14
CA ARG A 13 -1.43 -12.77 -10.56
C ARG A 13 -1.56 -11.24 -10.53
N SER A 14 -2.52 -10.68 -11.28
CA SER A 14 -2.88 -9.26 -11.27
C SER A 14 -4.31 -9.12 -10.75
N VAL A 15 -4.49 -8.42 -9.62
CA VAL A 15 -5.78 -8.29 -8.92
C VAL A 15 -5.98 -6.90 -8.35
N THR A 16 -7.25 -6.49 -8.24
CA THR A 16 -7.66 -5.35 -7.40
C THR A 16 -8.17 -5.89 -6.06
N ILE A 17 -7.76 -5.24 -4.97
CA ILE A 17 -8.23 -5.57 -3.61
C ILE A 17 -9.01 -4.37 -3.09
N ASP A 18 -10.26 -4.62 -2.71
CA ASP A 18 -11.08 -3.66 -1.96
C ASP A 18 -10.72 -3.74 -0.46
N LEU A 19 -10.34 -2.60 0.11
CA LEU A 19 -10.08 -2.41 1.53
C LEU A 19 -10.94 -1.26 2.04
N ASP A 20 -11.10 -1.14 3.36
CA ASP A 20 -11.89 -0.06 3.97
C ASP A 20 -11.38 1.33 3.56
N GLY A 21 -10.07 1.47 3.35
CA GLY A 21 -9.41 2.72 2.92
C GLY A 21 -9.38 2.95 1.41
N GLY A 22 -10.01 2.08 0.61
CA GLY A 22 -10.04 2.17 -0.85
C GLY A 22 -9.37 0.99 -1.55
N GLN A 23 -9.22 1.11 -2.87
CA GLN A 23 -8.68 0.06 -3.72
C GLN A 23 -7.16 0.12 -3.84
N ILE A 24 -6.54 -1.05 -3.86
CA ILE A 24 -5.15 -1.23 -4.29
C ILE A 24 -5.06 -2.24 -5.42
N GLN A 25 -4.17 -1.99 -6.38
CA GLN A 25 -3.82 -2.94 -7.42
C GLN A 25 -2.55 -3.68 -7.03
N VAL A 26 -2.57 -5.00 -7.19
CA VAL A 26 -1.42 -5.88 -6.92
C VAL A 26 -1.10 -6.66 -8.18
N ASP A 27 0.17 -6.60 -8.59
CA ASP A 27 0.72 -7.38 -9.70
C ASP A 27 1.90 -8.22 -9.20
N TRP A 28 1.70 -9.53 -9.12
CA TRP A 28 2.72 -10.48 -8.72
C TRP A 28 3.46 -11.00 -9.94
N ARG A 29 4.67 -10.49 -10.15
CA ARG A 29 5.56 -10.82 -11.25
C ARG A 29 6.64 -11.79 -10.81
N ASP A 30 7.47 -12.20 -11.75
CA ASP A 30 8.57 -13.14 -11.47
C ASP A 30 9.70 -12.47 -10.67
N ASP A 31 9.83 -11.14 -10.76
CA ASP A 31 10.82 -10.32 -10.07
C ASP A 31 10.34 -9.77 -8.72
N GLY A 32 9.05 -9.91 -8.38
CA GLY A 32 8.52 -9.43 -7.11
C GLY A 32 7.03 -9.12 -7.12
N VAL A 33 6.58 -8.41 -6.09
CA VAL A 33 5.19 -7.98 -5.93
C VAL A 33 5.13 -6.47 -6.06
N TRP A 34 4.44 -6.00 -7.09
CA TRP A 34 4.17 -4.60 -7.31
C TRP A 34 2.82 -4.24 -6.71
N MET A 35 2.76 -3.11 -6.01
CA MET A 35 1.53 -2.59 -5.40
C MET A 35 1.36 -1.13 -5.77
N ALA A 36 0.18 -0.79 -6.27
CA ALA A 36 -0.22 0.58 -6.56
C ALA A 36 -1.49 0.92 -5.78
N GLY A 37 -1.54 2.12 -5.25
CA GLY A 37 -2.67 2.64 -4.50
C GLY A 37 -2.67 4.16 -4.54
N GLN A 38 -3.80 4.75 -4.19
CA GLN A 38 -3.93 6.20 -4.13
C GLN A 38 -3.20 6.75 -2.90
N THR A 39 -2.63 7.94 -3.05
CA THR A 39 -2.04 8.72 -1.96
C THR A 39 -2.68 10.10 -1.91
N ALA A 40 -2.78 10.68 -0.72
CA ALA A 40 -3.29 12.04 -0.53
C ALA A 40 -2.30 12.86 0.28
N HIS A 41 -2.04 14.09 -0.17
CA HIS A 41 -1.45 15.12 0.67
C HIS A 41 -2.53 15.69 1.58
N VAL A 42 -2.26 15.77 2.88
CA VAL A 42 -3.23 16.28 3.86
C VAL A 42 -2.91 17.72 4.23
N PHE A 43 -1.68 17.99 4.67
CA PHE A 43 -1.20 19.32 5.01
C PHE A 43 0.34 19.36 5.06
N ASP A 44 0.90 20.56 5.10
CA ASP A 44 2.32 20.82 5.39
C ASP A 44 2.47 21.53 6.74
N GLY A 45 3.55 21.24 7.48
CA GLY A 45 3.84 21.85 8.77
C GLY A 45 5.32 21.85 9.10
N VAL A 46 5.71 22.69 10.07
CA VAL A 46 7.09 22.81 10.55
C VAL A 46 7.10 22.65 12.07
N PHE A 47 7.98 21.79 12.58
CA PHE A 47 8.25 21.69 14.02
C PHE A 47 9.49 22.50 14.39
N THR A 48 9.44 23.18 15.53
CA THR A 48 10.63 23.84 16.09
C THR A 48 11.54 22.81 16.76
N LEU A 49 12.85 23.10 16.84
CA LEU A 49 13.78 22.23 17.54
C LEU A 49 13.47 22.15 19.04
N GLU A 50 12.98 23.23 19.66
CA GLU A 50 12.52 23.24 21.05
C GLU A 50 11.36 22.27 21.28
N PHE A 51 10.38 22.24 20.36
CA PHE A 51 9.26 21.30 20.43
C PHE A 51 9.75 19.85 20.38
N LEU A 52 10.71 19.54 19.49
CA LEU A 52 11.28 18.19 19.37
C LEU A 52 12.21 17.80 20.54
N ALA A 53 12.73 18.76 21.31
CA ALA A 53 13.59 18.46 22.46
C ALA A 53 12.79 18.08 23.72
N GLY A 54 11.48 18.31 23.73
CA GLY A 54 10.57 18.02 24.85
C GLY A 54 9.80 16.70 24.74
N VAL A 55 10.06 15.88 23.71
CA VAL A 55 9.44 14.54 23.50
C VAL A 55 10.35 13.40 23.93
#